data_AF-A0A434U9G7-F1
#
_entry.id   AF-A0A434U9G7-F1
#
_cell.length_a   1.000
_cell.length_b   1.000
_cell.length_c   1.000
_cell.angle_alpha   90.00
_cell.angle_beta   90.00
_cell.angle_gamma   90.00
#
_symmetry.space_group_name_H-M   'P 1'
#
loop_
_entity.id
_entity.type
_entity.pdbx_description
1 polymer ?
#
loop_
_entity_poly.entity_id
_entity_poly.type
_entity_poly.pdbx_seq_one_letter_code
_entity_poly.pdbx_strand_id
1 'polypeptide(L)' 'MLPDWVKPGASFLASHGGEPTRFHVRAVVDDNQVVMRYWRPAKQRWQYIIECDIWFEFLKRLD' A
#
# COMPACT_ATOMS: atom_id res chain seq x y z
N MET A 1 12.68 8.03 -2.35
CA MET A 1 12.41 7.96 -0.89
C MET A 1 10.93 7.77 -0.67
N LEU A 2 10.53 6.98 0.34
CA LEU A 2 9.12 6.85 0.70
C LEU A 2 8.56 8.18 1.26
N PRO A 3 7.28 8.50 1.02
CA PRO A 3 6.62 9.63 1.69
C PRO A 3 6.54 9.42 3.21
N ASP A 4 6.64 10.50 4.01
CA ASP A 4 6.65 10.47 5.50
C ASP A 4 5.45 9.76 6.15
N TRP A 5 4.32 9.69 5.43
CA TRP A 5 3.11 9.04 5.91
C TRP A 5 3.15 7.51 5.74
N VAL A 6 4.09 6.97 4.94
CA VAL A 6 4.26 5.53 4.70
C VAL A 6 5.08 4.93 5.83
N LYS A 7 4.40 4.58 6.91
CA LYS A 7 4.99 3.99 8.12
C LYS A 7 4.15 2.84 8.67
N PRO A 8 4.73 1.86 9.40
CA PRO A 8 3.98 0.75 9.97
C PRO A 8 2.75 1.21 10.76
N GLY A 9 1.60 0.58 10.50
CA GLY A 9 0.32 0.94 11.11
C GLY A 9 -0.50 1.97 10.32
N ALA A 10 0.11 2.69 9.37
CA ALA A 10 -0.65 3.54 8.45
C ALA A 10 -1.60 2.72 7.58
N SER A 11 -2.72 3.33 7.21
CA SER A 11 -3.63 2.79 6.20
C SER A 11 -4.16 3.89 5.31
N PHE A 12 -4.46 3.55 4.06
CA PHE A 12 -4.92 4.51 3.06
C PHE A 12 -5.80 3.80 2.04
N LEU A 13 -6.68 4.57 1.40
CA LEU A 13 -7.48 4.10 0.27
C LEU A 13 -6.79 4.55 -1.02
N ALA A 14 -6.64 3.63 -1.96
CA ALA A 14 -6.10 3.94 -3.27
C ALA A 14 -6.66 3.03 -4.36
N SER A 15 -6.67 3.53 -5.59
CA SER A 15 -6.95 2.74 -6.78
C SER A 15 -5.65 2.46 -7.52
N HIS A 16 -5.42 1.19 -7.88
CA HIS A 16 -4.37 0.78 -8.80
C HIS A 16 -5.01 -0.07 -9.91
N GLY A 17 -5.43 0.59 -10.99
CA GLY A 17 -6.03 -0.06 -12.16
C GLY A 17 -7.40 -0.70 -11.92
N GLY A 18 -8.16 -0.25 -10.90
CA GLY A 18 -9.46 -0.84 -10.58
C GLY A 18 -10.17 -0.17 -9.39
N GLU A 19 -10.96 -0.94 -8.67
CA GLU A 19 -11.75 -0.45 -7.53
C GLU A 19 -10.88 0.10 -6.39
N PRO A 20 -11.36 1.11 -5.65
CA PRO A 20 -10.73 1.61 -4.44
C PRO A 20 -10.42 0.46 -3.46
N THR A 21 -9.14 0.30 -3.14
CA THR A 21 -8.63 -0.74 -2.26
C THR A 21 -7.98 -0.11 -1.04
N ARG A 22 -8.31 -0.61 0.15
CA ARG A 22 -7.68 -0.17 1.40
C ARG A 22 -6.40 -0.96 1.64
N PHE A 23 -5.28 -0.24 1.68
CA PHE A 23 -3.97 -0.78 1.98
C PHE A 23 -3.59 -0.49 3.43
N HIS A 24 -2.85 -1.41 4.04
CA HIS A 24 -2.30 -1.29 5.37
C HIS A 24 -0.79 -1.51 5.34
N VAL A 25 -0.02 -0.52 5.77
CA VAL A 25 1.44 -0.60 5.86
C VAL A 25 1.85 -1.48 7.04
N ARG A 26 2.75 -2.43 6.80
CA ARG A 26 3.18 -3.42 7.80
C ARG A 26 4.63 -3.27 8.22
N ALA A 27 5.51 -3.00 7.27
CA ALA A 27 6.93 -2.81 7.54
C ALA A 27 7.54 -1.93 6.44
N VAL A 28 8.57 -1.18 6.80
CA VAL A 28 9.51 -0.58 5.85
C VAL A 28 10.73 -1.50 5.83
N VAL A 29 11.13 -1.98 4.66
CA VAL A 29 12.20 -2.98 4.49
C VAL A 29 13.55 -2.30 4.28
N ASP A 30 13.54 -1.21 3.53
CA ASP A 30 14.69 -0.38 3.17
C ASP A 30 14.19 1.06 2.92
N ASP A 31 15.10 2.00 2.64
CA ASP A 31 14.83 3.42 2.46
C ASP A 31 13.76 3.73 1.39
N ASN A 32 13.52 2.82 0.46
CA ASN A 32 12.53 2.96 -0.60
C ASN A 32 11.53 1.81 -0.73
N GLN A 33 11.53 0.80 0.16
CA GLN A 33 10.68 -0.38 0.03
C GLN A 33 9.76 -0.59 1.22
N VAL A 34 8.51 -0.96 0.95
CA VAL A 34 7.48 -1.14 1.98
C VAL A 34 6.65 -2.40 1.74
N VAL A 35 6.40 -3.13 2.82
CA VAL A 35 5.46 -4.25 2.85
C VAL A 35 4.08 -3.71 3.21
N MET A 36 3.10 -3.99 2.36
CA MET A 36 1.70 -3.65 2.58
C MET A 36 0.82 -4.89 2.49
N ARG A 37 -0.39 -4.78 3.04
CA ARG A 37 -1.44 -5.77 2.81
C ARG A 37 -2.78 -5.12 2.53
N TYR A 38 -3.60 -5.83 1.77
CA TYR A 38 -5.01 -5.49 1.57
C TYR A 38 -5.85 -6.77 1.62
N TRP A 39 -7.13 -6.62 1.95
CA TRP A 39 -8.06 -7.74 1.90
C TRP A 39 -8.45 -8.00 0.45
N ARG A 40 -8.37 -9.25 -0.01
CA ARG A 40 -8.80 -9.63 -1.37
C ARG A 40 -10.11 -10.42 -1.28
N PRO A 41 -11.29 -9.77 -1.45
CA PRO A 41 -12.59 -10.40 -1.21
C PRO A 41 -12.80 -11.67 -2.03
N ALA A 42 -12.40 -11.67 -3.30
CA ALA A 42 -12.52 -12.82 -4.19
C ALA A 42 -11.76 -14.08 -3.74
N LYS A 43 -10.78 -13.93 -2.84
CA LYS A 43 -10.00 -15.05 -2.27
C LYS A 43 -10.19 -15.21 -0.77
N GLN A 44 -11.05 -14.40 -0.13
CA GLN A 44 -11.29 -14.40 1.32
C GLN A 44 -10.00 -14.47 2.15
N ARG A 45 -8.99 -13.68 1.76
CA ARG A 45 -7.69 -13.67 2.45
C ARG A 45 -7.00 -12.33 2.34
N TRP A 46 -6.04 -12.11 3.24
CA TRP A 46 -5.07 -11.02 3.12
C TRP A 46 -4.07 -11.31 2.01
N GLN A 47 -3.85 -10.34 1.13
CA GLN A 47 -2.77 -10.35 0.14
C GLN A 47 -1.68 -9.39 0.61
N TYR A 48 -0.44 -9.87 0.66
CA TYR A 48 0.74 -9.05 0.93
C TYR A 48 1.41 -8.67 -0.38
N ILE A 49 1.93 -7.46 -0.44
CA ILE A 49 2.70 -6.92 -1.57
C ILE A 49 3.89 -6.14 -1.02
N ILE A 50 4.93 -6.02 -1.84
CA ILE A 50 6.09 -5.17 -1.60
C ILE A 50 6.12 -4.18 -2.75
N GLU A 51 6.19 -2.91 -2.43
CA GLU A 51 6.28 -1.84 -3.42
C GLU A 51 7.42 -0.90 -3.06
N CYS A 52 7.89 -0.17 -4.07
CA CYS A 52 8.89 0.88 -3.89
C CYS A 52 8.27 2.29 -3.96
N ASP A 53 9.10 3.30 -3.67
CA ASP A 53 8.73 4.72 -3.70
C ASP A 53 8.01 5.16 -4.97
N ILE A 54 8.45 4.71 -6.15
CA ILE A 54 7.82 5.07 -7.43
C ILE A 54 6.34 4.68 -7.49
N TRP A 55 5.93 3.61 -6.81
CA TRP A 55 4.54 3.19 -6.76
C TRP A 55 3.65 4.26 -6.10
N PHE A 56 4.18 4.97 -5.10
CA PHE A 56 3.48 6.04 -4.39
C PHE A 56 3.39 7.33 -5.21
N GLU A 57 4.29 7.55 -6.17
CA GLU A 57 4.24 8.70 -7.08
C GLU A 57 3.06 8.58 -8.06
N PHE A 58 2.77 7.37 -8.52
CA PHE A 58 1.64 7.09 -9.43
C PHE A 58 0.34 6.71 -8.70
N LEU A 59 0.39 6.65 -7.37
CA LEU A 59 -0.76 6.28 -6.56
C LEU A 59 -1.79 7.40 -6.53
N LYS A 60 -3.01 7.11 -7.00
CA LYS A 60 -4.16 7.96 -6.71
C LYS A 60 -4.70 7.64 -5.31
N ARG A 61 -4.21 8.36 -4.31
CA ARG A 61 -4.78 8.34 -2.96
C ARG A 61 -6.16 8.98 -3.00
N LEU A 62 -7.12 8.34 -2.34
CA LEU A 62 -8.48 8.82 -2.18
C LEU A 62 -8.63 9.27 -0.72
N ASP A 63 -8.95 10.55 -0.53
CA ASP A 63 -9.18 11.21 0.75
C ASP A 63 -10.57 10.92 1.33
#